data_AF-A0A2V8PLR3-F1
#
_entry.id   AF-A0A2V8PLR3-F1
#
_cell.length_a   1.000
_cell.length_b   1.000
_cell.length_c   1.000
_cell.angle_alpha   90.00
_cell.angle_beta   90.00
_cell.angle_gamma   90.00
#
_symmetry.space_group_name_H-M   'P 1'
#
loop_
_entity.id
_entity.type
_entity.pdbx_description
1 polymer ?
#
loop_
_entity_poly.entity_id
_entity_poly.type
_entity_poly.pdbx_seq_one_letter_code
_entity_poly.pdbx_strand_id
1 'polypeptide(L)'
;MRCDLRVPFQEGSSRGTRDELGRLTSMNAHLRWLRTQWPTSTTMLEIPIYLLVLGAMGLVAVFGYVYAQRHLNVMEAVFLMAGPRTTMMEYRAVTGVWPTSNSQTGFPDAMFRTGDRDLYRVNAVQIREAGAVDFGFSRGALKGKVLTIRAWERPGPGLPVEWLCGHALSLPGTTAAVDQTTLSEEDLPSPCRAHK
;
A
#
# COMPACT_ATOMS: atom_id res chain seq x y z
N MET A 1 24.79 -90.32 24.50
CA MET A 1 25.44 -89.81 25.72
C MET A 1 24.83 -88.45 26.03
N ARG A 2 24.15 -88.34 27.18
CA ARG A 2 23.67 -87.07 27.73
C ARG A 2 24.87 -86.29 28.27
N CYS A 3 24.98 -85.02 27.91
CA CYS A 3 25.74 -84.04 28.69
C CYS A 3 24.81 -82.89 29.04
N ASP A 4 24.23 -82.99 30.24
CA ASP A 4 23.73 -81.87 31.01
C ASP A 4 24.94 -81.04 31.46
N LEU A 5 24.98 -79.76 31.09
CA LEU A 5 25.87 -78.78 31.72
C LEU A 5 25.02 -77.60 32.18
N ARG A 6 24.61 -77.70 33.43
CA ARG A 6 24.01 -76.64 34.24
C ARG A 6 25.13 -75.71 34.70
N VAL A 7 25.05 -74.44 34.33
CA VAL A 7 25.85 -73.33 34.89
C VAL A 7 24.95 -72.10 35.09
N PRO A 8 25.28 -71.22 36.04
CA PRO A 8 24.31 -70.56 36.90
C PRO A 8 23.67 -69.31 36.31
N PHE A 9 22.45 -69.04 36.77
CA PHE A 9 21.72 -67.79 36.64
C PHE A 9 22.54 -66.62 37.22
N GLN A 10 22.90 -65.67 36.36
CA GLN A 10 23.42 -64.36 36.73
C GLN A 10 22.37 -63.32 36.33
N GLU A 11 21.77 -62.70 37.34
CA GLU A 11 20.74 -61.69 37.23
C GLU A 11 21.36 -60.35 36.81
N GLY A 12 21.55 -60.17 35.50
CA GLY A 12 22.08 -58.96 34.88
C GLY A 12 20.98 -57.98 34.49
N SER A 13 20.59 -57.12 35.44
CA SER A 13 20.00 -55.78 35.28
C SER A 13 19.32 -55.46 33.93
N SER A 14 18.01 -55.72 33.87
CA SER A 14 17.12 -55.20 32.85
C SER A 14 16.88 -53.69 33.05
N ARG A 15 17.60 -52.80 32.37
CA ARG A 15 17.22 -51.37 32.37
C ARG A 15 17.74 -50.47 31.24
N GLY A 16 18.22 -51.02 30.12
CA GLY A 16 18.86 -50.21 29.06
C GLY A 16 18.18 -50.11 27.69
N THR A 17 17.28 -51.02 27.30
CA THR A 17 16.90 -51.19 25.88
C THR A 17 15.40 -51.09 25.57
N ARG A 18 14.55 -50.73 26.54
CA ARG A 18 13.11 -50.50 26.29
C ARG A 18 12.75 -49.05 25.94
N ASP A 19 13.57 -48.07 26.31
CA ASP A 19 13.25 -46.65 26.13
C ASP A 19 13.51 -46.10 24.73
N GLU A 20 14.32 -46.79 23.91
CA GLU A 20 14.56 -46.39 22.52
C GLU A 20 13.46 -46.90 21.56
N LEU A 21 12.92 -48.10 21.79
CA LEU A 21 11.78 -48.62 20.98
C LEU A 21 10.45 -47.90 21.28
N GLY A 22 10.26 -47.40 22.50
CA GLY A 22 9.08 -46.60 22.86
C GLY A 22 9.04 -45.21 22.20
N ARG A 23 10.22 -44.66 21.85
CA ARG A 23 10.32 -43.33 21.25
C ARG A 23 10.02 -43.31 19.75
N LEU A 24 10.28 -44.43 19.06
CA LEU A 24 9.96 -44.59 17.63
C LEU A 24 8.47 -44.89 17.37
N THR A 25 7.75 -45.43 18.35
CA THR A 25 6.30 -45.69 18.22
C THR A 25 5.42 -44.50 18.61
N SER A 26 5.96 -43.55 19.38
CA SER A 26 5.28 -42.31 19.82
C SER A 26 5.16 -41.24 18.71
N MET A 27 6.08 -41.23 17.73
CA MET A 27 6.09 -40.24 16.64
C MET A 27 5.01 -40.45 15.55
N ASN A 28 4.13 -41.45 15.71
CA ASN A 28 3.12 -41.84 14.71
C ASN A 28 1.68 -41.38 15.03
N ALA A 29 1.45 -40.70 16.16
CA ALA A 29 0.12 -40.18 16.49
C ALA A 29 -0.18 -38.86 15.76
N HIS A 30 0.80 -37.95 15.67
CA HIS A 30 0.64 -36.63 15.06
C HIS A 30 0.61 -36.65 13.53
N LEU A 31 1.22 -37.66 12.90
CA LEU A 31 1.24 -37.80 11.43
C LEU A 31 0.03 -38.59 10.88
N ARG A 32 -0.87 -39.06 11.76
CA ARG A 32 -2.02 -39.89 11.35
C ARG A 32 -3.08 -39.08 10.59
N TRP A 33 -3.18 -37.78 10.83
CA TRP A 33 -4.06 -36.86 10.10
C TRP A 33 -3.57 -36.55 8.66
N LEU A 34 -2.25 -36.65 8.41
CA LEU A 34 -1.70 -36.52 7.03
C LEU A 34 -2.04 -37.73 6.14
N ARG A 35 -2.58 -38.80 6.73
CA ARG A 35 -3.03 -40.01 6.02
C ARG A 35 -4.54 -40.03 5.84
N THR A 36 -5.16 -38.84 5.76
CA THR A 36 -6.50 -38.70 5.20
C THR A 36 -6.49 -39.34 3.82
N GLN A 37 -7.30 -40.37 3.66
CA GLN A 37 -7.51 -41.05 2.39
C GLN A 37 -8.13 -40.01 1.47
N TRP A 38 -7.31 -39.39 0.62
CA TRP A 38 -7.79 -38.51 -0.44
C TRP A 38 -8.89 -39.26 -1.20
N PRO A 39 -10.07 -38.66 -1.42
CA PRO A 39 -11.18 -39.34 -2.07
C PRO A 39 -10.70 -39.85 -3.44
N THR A 40 -10.70 -41.17 -3.61
CA THR A 40 -10.18 -41.85 -4.81
C THR A 40 -11.16 -41.79 -5.99
N SER A 41 -12.25 -41.02 -5.90
CA SER A 41 -13.34 -40.99 -6.88
C SER A 41 -13.59 -39.67 -7.59
N THR A 42 -12.77 -38.64 -7.36
CA THR A 42 -12.67 -37.48 -8.27
C THR A 42 -11.23 -37.40 -8.74
N THR A 43 -11.03 -37.28 -10.05
CA THR A 43 -9.77 -37.70 -10.68
C THR A 43 -8.55 -37.01 -10.05
N MET A 44 -7.47 -37.76 -9.78
CA MET A 44 -6.23 -37.23 -9.15
C MET A 44 -5.63 -36.00 -9.87
N LEU A 45 -6.04 -35.75 -11.12
CA LEU A 45 -5.62 -34.62 -11.96
C LEU A 45 -6.56 -33.41 -11.87
N GLU A 46 -7.81 -33.61 -11.46
CA GLU A 46 -8.86 -32.59 -11.57
C GLU A 46 -8.76 -31.51 -10.49
N ILE A 47 -8.50 -31.87 -9.24
CA ILE A 47 -8.32 -30.87 -8.18
C ILE A 47 -7.07 -29.99 -8.44
N PRO A 48 -5.89 -30.53 -8.82
CA PRO A 48 -4.73 -29.70 -9.15
C PRO A 48 -4.98 -28.74 -10.32
N ILE A 49 -5.64 -29.17 -11.40
CA ILE A 49 -5.93 -28.26 -12.53
C ILE A 49 -6.92 -27.16 -12.13
N TYR A 50 -7.94 -27.48 -11.32
CA TYR A 50 -8.84 -26.45 -10.79
C TYR A 50 -8.10 -25.44 -9.91
N LEU A 51 -7.20 -25.90 -9.03
CA LEU A 51 -6.39 -25.00 -8.21
C LEU A 51 -5.44 -24.14 -9.05
N LEU A 52 -4.88 -24.69 -10.13
CA LEU A 52 -4.06 -23.91 -11.07
C LEU A 52 -4.87 -22.80 -11.75
N VAL A 53 -6.07 -23.12 -12.25
CA VAL A 53 -6.94 -22.13 -12.90
C VAL A 53 -7.41 -21.07 -11.90
N LEU A 54 -7.87 -21.48 -10.71
CA LEU A 54 -8.29 -20.56 -9.66
C LEU A 54 -7.13 -19.69 -9.15
N GLY A 55 -5.92 -20.26 -9.04
CA GLY A 55 -4.72 -19.52 -8.69
C GLY A 55 -4.36 -18.45 -9.71
N ALA A 56 -4.44 -18.77 -11.00
CA ALA A 56 -4.22 -17.81 -12.08
C ALA A 56 -5.26 -16.67 -12.06
N MET A 57 -6.54 -16.99 -11.91
CA MET A 57 -7.60 -15.99 -11.80
C MET A 57 -7.43 -15.10 -10.57
N GLY A 58 -7.07 -15.69 -9.42
CA GLY A 58 -6.82 -14.97 -8.18
C GLY A 58 -5.66 -13.98 -8.31
N LEU A 59 -4.58 -14.36 -8.98
CA LEU A 59 -3.42 -13.48 -9.16
C LEU A 59 -3.77 -12.22 -9.98
N VAL A 60 -4.49 -12.39 -11.09
CA VAL A 60 -4.94 -11.25 -11.93
C VAL A 60 -5.86 -10.32 -11.14
N ALA A 61 -6.78 -10.89 -10.34
CA ALA A 61 -7.67 -10.11 -9.50
C ALA A 61 -6.92 -9.27 -8.45
N VAL A 62 -5.89 -9.84 -7.81
CA VAL A 62 -5.08 -9.12 -6.82
C VAL A 62 -4.35 -7.93 -7.44
N PHE A 63 -3.76 -8.10 -8.63
CA PHE A 63 -3.09 -6.99 -9.31
C PHE A 63 -4.07 -5.86 -9.68
N GLY A 64 -5.25 -6.20 -10.19
CA GLY A 64 -6.30 -5.21 -10.46
C GLY A 64 -6.74 -4.45 -9.21
N TYR A 65 -6.87 -5.15 -8.07
CA TYR A 65 -7.23 -4.52 -6.79
C TYR A 65 -6.18 -3.51 -6.31
N VAL A 66 -4.89 -3.87 -6.35
CA VAL A 66 -3.81 -2.97 -5.92
C VAL A 66 -3.75 -1.72 -6.82
N TYR A 67 -3.98 -1.87 -8.13
CA TYR A 67 -4.05 -0.74 -9.04
C TYR A 67 -5.21 0.21 -8.69
N ALA A 68 -6.43 -0.32 -8.52
CA ALA A 68 -7.59 0.49 -8.13
C ALA A 68 -7.37 1.23 -6.79
N GLN A 69 -6.72 0.59 -5.82
CA GLN A 69 -6.40 1.22 -4.54
C GLN A 69 -5.44 2.41 -4.70
N ARG A 70 -4.46 2.35 -5.62
CA ARG A 70 -3.58 3.51 -5.90
C ARG A 70 -4.38 4.69 -6.40
N HIS A 71 -5.25 4.46 -7.38
CA HIS A 71 -6.14 5.49 -7.93
C HIS A 71 -7.03 6.12 -6.86
N LEU A 72 -7.63 5.30 -6.00
CA LEU A 72 -8.45 5.80 -4.90
C LEU A 72 -7.65 6.67 -3.92
N ASN A 73 -6.42 6.28 -3.59
CA ASN A 73 -5.56 7.09 -2.71
C ASN A 73 -5.23 8.45 -3.35
N VAL A 74 -4.98 8.50 -4.67
CA VAL A 74 -4.76 9.77 -5.38
C VAL A 74 -6.05 10.60 -5.42
N MET A 75 -7.20 9.97 -5.64
CA MET A 75 -8.50 10.67 -5.63
C MET A 75 -8.85 11.25 -4.26
N GLU A 76 -8.49 10.58 -3.17
CA GLU A 76 -8.58 11.13 -1.82
C GLU A 76 -7.76 12.41 -1.71
N ALA A 77 -6.51 12.40 -2.18
CA ALA A 77 -5.67 13.59 -2.23
C ALA A 77 -6.33 14.72 -3.02
N VAL A 78 -6.83 14.39 -4.22
CA VAL A 78 -7.51 15.35 -5.13
C VAL A 78 -8.73 15.98 -4.48
N PHE A 79 -9.51 15.20 -3.72
CA PHE A 79 -10.66 15.70 -2.98
C PHE A 79 -10.25 16.63 -1.83
N LEU A 80 -9.19 16.26 -1.10
CA LEU A 80 -8.66 17.05 0.02
C LEU A 80 -8.05 18.41 -0.42
N MET A 81 -7.80 18.60 -1.71
CA MET A 81 -7.25 19.85 -2.27
C MET A 81 -8.19 21.04 -2.13
N ALA A 82 -9.49 20.81 -1.95
CA ALA A 82 -10.47 21.87 -1.76
C ALA A 82 -10.15 22.76 -0.54
N GLY A 83 -9.66 22.18 0.56
CA GLY A 83 -9.28 22.90 1.77
C GLY A 83 -8.21 23.97 1.52
N PRO A 84 -6.95 23.60 1.18
CA PRO A 84 -5.89 24.58 0.94
C PRO A 84 -6.19 25.50 -0.25
N ARG A 85 -6.93 25.04 -1.26
CA ARG A 85 -7.38 25.90 -2.37
C ARG A 85 -8.22 27.08 -1.85
N THR A 86 -9.18 26.83 -0.96
CA THR A 86 -10.01 27.90 -0.40
C THR A 86 -9.21 28.88 0.44
N THR A 87 -8.35 28.41 1.33
CA THR A 87 -7.53 29.28 2.20
C THR A 87 -6.54 30.14 1.42
N MET A 88 -5.96 29.60 0.35
CA MET A 88 -5.07 30.36 -0.53
C MET A 88 -5.81 31.43 -1.31
N MET A 89 -7.02 31.13 -1.80
CA MET A 89 -7.85 32.11 -2.51
C MET A 89 -8.30 33.23 -1.57
N GLU A 90 -8.66 32.91 -0.32
CA GLU A 90 -8.98 33.90 0.71
C GLU A 90 -7.78 34.79 1.05
N TYR A 91 -6.62 34.19 1.29
CA TYR A 91 -5.38 34.94 1.56
C TYR A 91 -5.04 35.89 0.40
N ARG A 92 -5.15 35.40 -0.82
CA ARG A 92 -4.90 36.20 -2.02
C ARG A 92 -5.95 37.30 -2.21
N ALA A 93 -7.21 37.06 -1.90
CA ALA A 93 -8.26 38.07 -1.99
C ALA A 93 -8.01 39.26 -1.04
N VAL A 94 -7.42 39.01 0.13
CA VAL A 94 -7.10 40.05 1.13
C VAL A 94 -5.77 40.75 0.83
N THR A 95 -4.73 39.99 0.51
CA THR A 95 -3.35 40.53 0.40
C THR A 95 -2.95 40.91 -1.03
N GLY A 96 -3.68 40.41 -2.03
CA GLY A 96 -3.34 40.57 -3.45
C GLY A 96 -2.18 39.68 -3.92
N VAL A 97 -1.58 38.88 -3.04
CA VAL A 97 -0.42 38.02 -3.34
C VAL A 97 -0.67 36.57 -2.92
N TRP A 98 0.05 35.64 -3.54
CA TRP A 98 0.03 34.24 -3.10
C TRP A 98 0.78 34.07 -1.78
N PRO A 99 0.31 33.18 -0.88
CA PRO A 99 1.06 32.82 0.31
C PRO A 99 2.33 32.05 -0.07
N THR A 100 3.38 32.20 0.73
CA THR A 100 4.67 31.53 0.55
C THR A 100 4.84 30.33 1.47
N SER A 101 4.01 30.22 2.50
CA SER A 101 4.05 29.12 3.48
C SER A 101 2.70 28.87 4.13
N ASN A 102 2.55 27.68 4.71
CA ASN A 102 1.41 27.27 5.51
C ASN A 102 1.10 28.23 6.68
N SER A 103 2.14 28.75 7.34
CA SER A 103 2.00 29.65 8.49
C SER A 103 1.23 30.94 8.18
N GLN A 104 1.32 31.44 6.95
CA GLN A 104 0.62 32.66 6.52
C GLN A 104 -0.87 32.44 6.30
N THR A 105 -1.27 31.23 5.95
CA THR A 105 -2.69 30.87 5.72
C THR A 105 -3.36 30.28 6.95
N GLY A 106 -2.61 30.07 8.05
CA GLY A 106 -3.09 29.34 9.21
C GLY A 106 -3.38 27.86 8.93
N PHE A 107 -2.95 27.34 7.78
CA PHE A 107 -3.12 25.93 7.42
C PHE A 107 -2.06 25.09 8.12
N PRO A 108 -2.40 23.93 8.70
CA PRO A 108 -1.42 23.07 9.36
C PRO A 108 -0.55 22.30 8.33
N ASP A 109 0.75 22.17 8.60
CA ASP A 109 1.67 21.38 7.75
C ASP A 109 1.28 19.90 7.63
N ALA A 110 0.61 19.39 8.66
CA ALA A 110 0.05 18.06 8.67
C ALA A 110 -1.48 18.16 8.69
N MET A 111 -2.13 17.50 7.74
CA MET A 111 -3.60 17.42 7.71
C MET A 111 -4.17 16.74 8.96
N PHE A 112 -3.39 15.85 9.57
CA PHE A 112 -3.83 15.04 10.69
C PHE A 112 -2.85 15.11 11.86
N ARG A 113 -3.42 15.06 13.07
CA ARG A 113 -2.66 15.07 14.32
C ARG A 113 -1.78 13.82 14.40
N THR A 114 -0.60 13.92 15.01
CA THR A 114 0.46 12.88 15.00
C THR A 114 0.01 11.44 15.32
N GLY A 115 -1.05 11.25 16.11
CA GLY A 115 -1.60 9.91 16.42
C GLY A 115 -2.54 9.32 15.35
N ASP A 116 -3.05 10.15 14.44
CA ASP A 116 -4.02 9.80 13.39
C ASP A 116 -3.38 9.79 11.98
N ARG A 117 -2.11 10.19 11.92
CA ARG A 117 -1.26 10.26 10.71
C ARG A 117 -1.08 8.95 9.96
N ASP A 118 -1.36 7.84 10.63
CA ASP A 118 -1.29 6.49 10.08
C ASP A 118 -2.63 6.00 9.50
N LEU A 119 -3.75 6.64 9.85
CA LEU A 119 -5.08 6.29 9.33
C LEU A 119 -5.27 6.84 7.91
N TYR A 120 -4.74 8.04 7.64
CA TYR A 120 -4.87 8.70 6.35
C TYR A 120 -3.66 8.45 5.42
N ARG A 121 -3.92 8.44 4.11
CA ARG A 121 -2.89 8.18 3.08
C ARG A 121 -2.10 9.43 2.73
N VAL A 122 -2.78 10.57 2.74
CA VAL A 122 -2.20 11.92 2.61
C VAL A 122 -1.99 12.48 4.00
N ASN A 123 -0.80 13.01 4.26
CA ASN A 123 -0.42 13.41 5.61
C ASN A 123 0.31 14.75 5.64
N ALA A 124 1.09 15.04 4.60
CA ALA A 124 1.78 16.31 4.47
C ALA A 124 1.08 17.19 3.44
N VAL A 125 0.89 18.47 3.79
CA VAL A 125 0.45 19.51 2.86
C VAL A 125 1.40 20.67 3.02
N GLN A 126 2.01 21.10 1.92
CA GLN A 126 2.95 22.21 1.93
C GLN A 126 2.53 23.24 0.89
N ILE A 127 2.09 24.41 1.36
CA ILE A 127 1.90 25.58 0.52
C ILE A 127 3.27 26.17 0.20
N ARG A 128 3.47 26.44 -1.10
CA ARG A 128 4.66 27.06 -1.67
C ARG A 128 4.29 28.37 -2.37
N GLU A 129 5.33 29.10 -2.74
CA GLU A 129 5.22 30.33 -3.52
C GLU A 129 4.51 30.13 -4.86
N ALA A 130 4.05 31.25 -5.44
CA ALA A 130 3.34 31.31 -6.71
C ALA A 130 2.03 30.50 -6.78
N GLY A 131 1.47 30.11 -5.62
CA GLY A 131 0.19 29.43 -5.55
C GLY A 131 0.28 27.91 -5.75
N ALA A 132 1.42 27.29 -5.40
CA ALA A 132 1.56 25.83 -5.41
C ALA A 132 1.23 25.21 -4.04
N VAL A 133 0.67 24.01 -4.06
CA VAL A 133 0.51 23.16 -2.88
C VAL A 133 0.94 21.75 -3.19
N ASP A 134 1.80 21.20 -2.35
CA ASP A 134 2.30 19.85 -2.47
C ASP A 134 1.62 18.93 -1.44
N PHE A 135 1.06 17.82 -1.91
CA PHE A 135 0.47 16.77 -1.09
C PHE A 135 1.42 15.58 -1.01
N GLY A 136 1.90 15.28 0.20
CA GLY A 136 2.78 14.15 0.46
C GLY A 136 2.03 12.91 0.95
N PHE A 137 2.31 11.78 0.31
CA PHE A 137 1.76 10.48 0.67
C PHE A 137 2.67 9.77 1.68
N SER A 138 2.12 9.32 2.81
CA SER A 138 2.91 8.71 3.91
C SER A 138 2.91 7.18 3.90
N ARG A 139 1.96 6.55 3.18
CA ARG A 139 1.70 5.10 3.27
C ARG A 139 1.34 4.48 1.92
N GLY A 140 1.30 3.15 1.91
CA GLY A 140 0.90 2.35 0.75
C GLY A 140 1.92 2.39 -0.38
N ALA A 141 1.48 2.07 -1.59
CA ALA A 141 2.33 2.04 -2.78
C ALA A 141 2.83 3.42 -3.24
N LEU A 142 2.23 4.50 -2.74
CA LEU A 142 2.56 5.89 -3.07
C LEU A 142 3.41 6.57 -2.00
N LYS A 143 3.88 5.84 -0.99
CA LYS A 143 4.68 6.41 0.10
C LYS A 143 5.89 7.20 -0.43
N GLY A 144 6.04 8.44 0.06
CA GLY A 144 7.11 9.36 -0.34
C GLY A 144 6.88 10.04 -1.69
N LYS A 145 5.76 9.77 -2.36
CA LYS A 145 5.36 10.51 -3.56
C LYS A 145 4.66 11.81 -3.18
N VAL A 146 4.64 12.72 -4.14
CA VAL A 146 4.09 14.07 -4.02
C VAL A 146 3.19 14.35 -5.21
N LEU A 147 2.00 14.89 -4.94
CA LEU A 147 1.10 15.48 -5.93
C LEU A 147 1.08 17.00 -5.75
N THR A 148 1.35 17.76 -6.79
CA THR A 148 1.29 19.22 -6.75
C THR A 148 -0.03 19.71 -7.34
N ILE A 149 -0.65 20.71 -6.73
CA ILE A 149 -1.58 21.61 -7.41
C ILE A 149 -0.95 22.97 -7.55
N ARG A 150 -1.32 23.66 -8.62
CA ARG A 150 -0.82 24.99 -8.90
C ARG A 150 -1.95 25.87 -9.40
N ALA A 151 -2.06 27.04 -8.79
CA ALA A 151 -2.83 28.10 -9.40
C ALA A 151 -2.14 28.54 -10.70
N TRP A 152 -2.93 28.81 -11.73
CA TRP A 152 -2.45 29.47 -12.92
C TRP A 152 -3.42 30.57 -13.32
N GLU A 153 -2.83 31.65 -13.81
CA GLU A 153 -3.56 32.85 -14.14
C GLU A 153 -3.08 33.39 -15.47
N ARG A 154 -4.04 33.93 -16.22
CA ARG A 154 -3.74 34.70 -17.41
C ARG A 154 -3.53 36.17 -17.00
N PRO A 155 -2.51 36.84 -17.51
CA PRO A 155 -2.31 38.26 -17.26
C PRO A 155 -3.51 39.07 -17.79
N GLY A 156 -4.16 39.82 -16.90
CA GLY A 156 -5.28 40.71 -17.23
C GLY A 156 -6.18 40.98 -16.01
N PRO A 157 -6.77 42.19 -15.88
CA PRO A 157 -7.64 42.51 -14.75
C PRO A 157 -8.93 41.69 -14.79
N GLY A 158 -9.33 41.12 -13.65
CA GLY A 158 -10.62 40.44 -13.48
C GLY A 158 -10.74 39.06 -14.12
N LEU A 159 -9.64 38.45 -14.56
CA LEU A 159 -9.65 37.07 -15.06
C LEU A 159 -9.71 36.07 -13.89
N PRO A 160 -10.45 34.96 -14.03
CA PRO A 160 -10.57 33.96 -12.97
C PRO A 160 -9.25 33.23 -12.77
N VAL A 161 -9.01 32.81 -11.53
CA VAL A 161 -7.91 31.90 -11.18
C VAL A 161 -8.34 30.47 -11.47
N GLU A 162 -7.58 29.80 -12.32
CA GLU A 162 -7.76 28.39 -12.60
C GLU A 162 -6.70 27.55 -11.88
N TRP A 163 -6.98 26.27 -11.71
CA TRP A 163 -6.13 25.36 -10.94
C TRP A 163 -5.74 24.18 -11.81
N LEU A 164 -4.44 23.94 -11.89
CA LEU A 164 -3.85 22.78 -12.55
C LEU A 164 -3.50 21.76 -11.48
N CYS A 165 -3.72 20.50 -11.82
CA CYS A 165 -3.35 19.36 -11.00
C CYS A 165 -2.22 18.61 -11.68
N GLY A 166 -1.24 18.18 -10.89
CA GLY A 166 -0.16 17.32 -11.37
C GLY A 166 0.55 17.87 -12.60
N HIS A 167 0.79 16.97 -13.54
CA HIS A 167 1.48 17.21 -14.81
C HIS A 167 0.60 17.91 -15.86
N ALA A 168 -0.62 18.35 -15.50
CA ALA A 168 -1.49 19.07 -16.43
C ALA A 168 -0.79 20.33 -16.97
N LEU A 169 -0.83 20.53 -18.28
CA LEU A 169 -0.13 21.63 -18.96
C LEU A 169 -0.83 22.97 -18.74
N SER A 170 -0.03 24.01 -18.48
CA SER A 170 -0.51 25.40 -18.46
C SER A 170 -0.48 25.97 -19.87
N LEU A 171 -1.45 26.82 -20.21
CA LEU A 171 -1.49 27.47 -21.53
C LEU A 171 -0.32 28.46 -21.69
N PRO A 172 0.16 28.68 -22.93
CA PRO A 172 1.20 29.67 -23.20
C PRO A 172 0.74 31.09 -22.82
N GLY A 173 1.65 31.88 -22.26
CA GLY A 173 1.36 33.25 -21.81
C GLY A 173 0.68 33.34 -20.44
N THR A 174 0.76 32.28 -19.63
CA THR A 174 0.19 32.23 -18.28
C THR A 174 1.27 32.06 -17.24
N THR A 175 1.03 32.56 -16.03
CA THR A 175 1.93 32.38 -14.89
C THR A 175 1.39 31.24 -14.03
N ALA A 176 2.16 30.16 -13.90
CA ALA A 176 1.84 29.03 -13.03
C ALA A 176 3.09 28.67 -12.21
N ALA A 177 2.88 28.17 -10.99
CA ALA A 177 3.97 27.66 -10.17
C ALA A 177 4.65 26.44 -10.80
N VAL A 178 5.88 26.15 -10.34
CA VAL A 178 6.64 24.97 -10.77
C VAL A 178 5.96 23.70 -10.26
N ASP A 179 5.76 22.75 -11.17
CA ASP A 179 5.27 21.41 -10.86
C ASP A 179 6.38 20.58 -10.21
N GLN A 180 6.07 19.96 -9.07
CA GLN A 180 6.95 19.06 -8.32
C GLN A 180 6.31 17.68 -8.13
N THR A 181 5.33 17.33 -8.97
CA THR A 181 4.64 16.05 -8.92
C THR A 181 5.59 14.92 -9.26
N THR A 182 5.67 13.92 -8.38
CA THR A 182 6.56 12.74 -8.54
C THR A 182 5.80 11.45 -8.83
N LEU A 183 4.46 11.55 -8.89
CA LEU A 183 3.57 10.47 -9.32
C LEU A 183 3.74 10.22 -10.82
N SER A 184 3.57 8.97 -11.23
CA SER A 184 3.56 8.60 -12.63
C SER A 184 2.19 8.87 -13.25
N GLU A 185 2.16 9.07 -14.56
CA GLU A 185 0.93 9.37 -15.32
C GLU A 185 -0.12 8.26 -15.17
N GLU A 186 0.29 7.00 -14.97
CA GLU A 186 -0.62 5.87 -14.83
C GLU A 186 -1.40 5.88 -13.52
N ASP A 187 -0.83 6.48 -12.46
CA ASP A 187 -1.42 6.61 -11.13
C ASP A 187 -2.28 7.88 -11.00
N LEU A 188 -2.12 8.84 -11.91
CA LEU A 188 -2.88 10.10 -11.91
C LEU A 188 -4.25 9.94 -12.57
N PRO A 189 -5.28 10.66 -12.11
CA PRO A 189 -6.56 10.73 -12.81
C PRO A 189 -6.43 11.65 -14.03
N SER A 190 -7.29 11.49 -15.03
CA SER A 190 -7.26 12.27 -16.28
C SER A 190 -7.05 13.79 -16.10
N PRO A 191 -7.74 14.54 -15.21
CA PRO A 191 -7.53 15.98 -15.08
C PRO A 191 -6.14 16.37 -14.56
N CYS A 192 -5.38 15.44 -14.00
CA CYS A 192 -4.04 15.68 -13.47
C CYS A 192 -2.91 15.21 -14.39
N ARG A 193 -3.26 14.65 -15.56
CA ARG A 193 -2.29 14.12 -16.53
C ARG A 193 -1.83 15.19 -17.50
N ALA A 194 -0.61 15.04 -18.02
CA ALA A 194 -0.15 15.81 -19.17
C ALA A 194 -0.95 15.38 -20.42
N HIS A 195 -2.07 16.07 -20.69
CA HIS A 195 -2.77 15.90 -21.96
C HIS A 195 -1.93 16.52 -23.09
N LYS A 196 -1.40 15.65 -23.95
CA LYS A 196 -0.69 16.04 -25.18
C LYS A 196 -1.66 16.45 -26.28
#